data_AF-A0A1F8Q456-F1
#
_entry.id   AF-A0A1F8Q456-F1
#
_cell.length_a   1.000
_cell.length_b   1.000
_cell.length_c   1.000
_cell.angle_alpha   90.00
_cell.angle_beta   90.00
_cell.angle_gamma   90.00
#
_symmetry.space_group_name_H-M   'P 1'
#
loop_
_entity.id
_entity.type
_entity.pdbx_description
1 polymer ?
#
loop_
_entity_poly.entity_id
_entity_poly.type
_entity_poly.pdbx_seq_one_letter_code
_entity_poly.pdbx_strand_id
1 'polypeptide(L)'
;MDFQSAVAFVQEKGGPLNLARLAYLLDKKPADASITSQLLSLQRPDGGWEPFWATGYSSLDATCFRLAQAEAMGLTVAHPDIERAVQFLVQRQSPDGSWEESLGELADAPPWVRPGSLQARLYLSAICGFWVVVFSQNLTAAGSAAGYLHNHLTPEGRLPSFLHANWLACGLWYRMNRMEPATRILGYLGTRFQDMDSSNLAWLLNVLLVAGFDPHEPILQPAADRLEAFQSADGYWPGAGGPDQDLPTTLEALRALRWLGR
;
A
#
# COMPACT_ATOMS: atom_id res chain seq x y z
N MET A 1 -12.20 -19.10 5.16
CA MET A 1 -11.71 -18.49 6.42
C MET A 1 -12.84 -18.41 7.45
N ASP A 2 -12.55 -18.29 8.74
CA ASP A 2 -13.55 -17.90 9.75
C ASP A 2 -13.77 -16.38 9.70
N PHE A 3 -14.64 -15.97 8.79
CA PHE A 3 -14.94 -14.56 8.57
C PHE A 3 -15.58 -13.87 9.78
N GLN A 4 -16.44 -14.59 10.51
CA GLN A 4 -17.21 -13.98 11.62
C GLN A 4 -16.30 -13.66 12.80
N SER A 5 -15.40 -14.58 13.16
CA SER A 5 -14.44 -14.36 14.26
C SER A 5 -13.48 -13.22 13.91
N ALA A 6 -13.03 -13.13 12.67
CA ALA A 6 -12.18 -12.02 12.20
C ALA A 6 -12.88 -10.65 12.28
N VAL A 7 -14.14 -10.57 11.84
CA VAL A 7 -14.95 -9.35 11.94
C VAL A 7 -15.16 -8.97 13.41
N ALA A 8 -15.49 -9.93 14.27
CA ALA A 8 -15.66 -9.72 15.71
C ALA A 8 -14.37 -9.19 16.36
N PHE A 9 -13.21 -9.74 16.00
CA PHE A 9 -11.92 -9.27 16.48
C PHE A 9 -11.67 -7.79 16.14
N VAL A 10 -11.93 -7.39 14.88
CA VAL A 10 -11.78 -5.98 14.47
C VAL A 10 -12.81 -5.09 15.16
N GLN A 11 -14.03 -5.56 15.40
CA GLN A 11 -15.06 -4.82 16.13
C GLN A 11 -14.68 -4.59 17.60
N GLU A 12 -14.08 -5.59 18.24
CA GLU A 12 -13.67 -5.51 19.65
C GLU A 12 -12.43 -4.62 19.85
N LYS A 13 -11.41 -4.78 19.00
CA LYS A 13 -10.11 -4.09 19.16
C LYS A 13 -10.00 -2.79 18.36
N GLY A 14 -10.90 -2.55 17.41
CA GLY A 14 -10.82 -1.47 16.44
C GLY A 14 -11.22 -0.10 16.99
N GLY A 15 -10.35 0.89 16.83
CA GLY A 15 -10.74 2.30 16.96
C GLY A 15 -11.62 2.78 15.80
N PRO A 16 -12.15 4.02 15.88
CA PRO A 16 -13.12 4.55 14.91
C PRO A 16 -12.68 4.45 13.44
N LEU A 17 -11.40 4.69 13.14
CA LEU A 17 -10.84 4.57 11.79
C LEU A 17 -10.90 3.13 11.25
N ASN A 18 -10.56 2.13 12.08
CA ASN A 18 -10.57 0.73 11.66
C ASN A 18 -12.00 0.20 11.50
N LEU A 19 -12.93 0.66 12.36
CA LEU A 19 -14.35 0.35 12.21
C LEU A 19 -14.95 0.94 10.93
N ALA A 20 -14.55 2.17 10.55
CA ALA A 20 -14.99 2.76 9.29
C ALA A 20 -14.46 2.01 8.07
N ARG A 21 -13.19 1.58 8.09
CA ARG A 21 -12.60 0.73 7.04
C ARG A 21 -13.32 -0.62 6.95
N LEU A 22 -13.64 -1.23 8.09
CA LEU A 22 -14.41 -2.47 8.13
C LEU A 22 -15.82 -2.28 7.56
N ALA A 23 -16.53 -1.22 7.95
CA ALA A 23 -17.86 -0.92 7.41
C ALA A 23 -17.83 -0.69 5.90
N TYR A 24 -16.82 0.01 5.38
CA TYR A 24 -16.63 0.17 3.94
C TYR A 24 -16.34 -1.17 3.24
N LEU A 25 -15.54 -2.05 3.86
CA LEU A 25 -15.28 -3.39 3.33
C LEU A 25 -16.56 -4.25 3.26
N LEU A 26 -17.38 -4.22 4.31
CA LEU A 26 -18.58 -5.06 4.42
C LEU A 26 -19.69 -4.58 3.50
N ASP A 27 -20.01 -3.29 3.58
CA ASP A 27 -21.26 -2.73 3.07
C ASP A 27 -21.06 -1.63 2.01
N LYS A 28 -19.80 -1.32 1.66
CA LYS A 28 -19.44 -0.17 0.80
C LYS A 28 -19.97 1.16 1.32
N LYS A 29 -20.29 1.23 2.61
CA LYS A 29 -20.71 2.46 3.27
C LYS A 29 -19.50 3.38 3.42
N PRO A 30 -19.48 4.58 2.79
CA PRO A 30 -18.40 5.53 2.97
C PRO A 30 -18.27 5.94 4.44
N ALA A 31 -17.05 6.26 4.86
CA ALA A 31 -16.81 6.75 6.20
C ALA A 31 -17.54 8.09 6.46
N ASP A 32 -18.06 8.27 7.67
CA ASP A 32 -18.70 9.52 8.09
C ASP A 32 -17.70 10.69 8.02
N ALA A 33 -18.21 11.89 7.75
CA ALA A 33 -17.39 13.09 7.55
C ALA A 33 -16.48 13.39 8.75
N SER A 34 -16.91 13.09 9.98
CA SER A 34 -16.10 13.27 11.19
C SER A 34 -14.89 12.33 11.23
N ILE A 35 -15.06 11.07 10.80
CA ILE A 35 -13.98 10.07 10.76
C ILE A 35 -13.01 10.38 9.63
N THR A 36 -13.53 10.80 8.48
CA THR A 36 -12.74 11.31 7.37
C THR A 36 -11.92 12.52 7.78
N SER A 37 -12.53 13.49 8.48
CA SER A 37 -11.82 14.66 9.01
C SER A 37 -10.76 14.26 10.04
N GLN A 38 -11.04 13.28 10.91
CA GLN A 38 -10.05 12.76 11.85
C GLN A 38 -8.82 12.20 11.12
N LEU A 39 -9.01 11.37 10.09
CA LEU A 39 -7.92 10.79 9.30
C LEU A 39 -7.02 11.87 8.68
N LEU A 40 -7.66 12.92 8.13
CA LEU A 40 -7.00 13.94 7.32
C LEU A 40 -6.54 15.17 8.11
N SER A 41 -6.96 15.29 9.37
CA SER A 41 -6.75 16.47 10.23
C SER A 41 -5.29 16.92 10.37
N LEU A 42 -4.35 15.99 10.27
CA LEU A 42 -2.91 16.25 10.39
C LEU A 42 -2.23 16.56 9.05
N GLN A 43 -2.99 16.75 7.97
CA GLN A 43 -2.41 17.12 6.68
C GLN A 43 -1.77 18.51 6.79
N ARG A 44 -0.52 18.60 6.35
CA ARG A 44 0.27 19.84 6.40
C ARG A 44 -0.12 20.77 5.26
N PRO A 45 0.24 22.07 5.31
CA PRO A 45 -0.11 23.03 4.26
C PRO A 45 0.36 22.61 2.86
N ASP A 46 1.50 21.94 2.76
CA ASP A 46 2.06 21.42 1.50
C ASP A 46 1.34 20.16 0.97
N GLY A 47 0.36 19.62 1.71
CA GLY A 47 -0.44 18.46 1.31
C GLY A 47 0.09 17.11 1.80
N GLY A 48 1.28 17.08 2.41
CA GLY A 48 1.85 15.83 2.94
C GLY A 48 1.53 15.61 4.42
N TRP A 49 2.01 14.49 4.95
CA TRP A 49 1.90 14.14 6.37
C TRP A 49 3.25 13.94 7.03
N GLU A 50 3.25 14.23 8.32
CA GLU A 50 4.40 14.05 9.19
C GLU A 50 4.67 12.57 9.48
N PRO A 51 5.92 12.09 9.33
CA PRO A 51 6.31 10.77 9.80
C PRO A 51 6.63 10.79 11.29
N PHE A 52 6.62 9.62 11.92
CA PHE A 52 6.99 9.49 13.34
C PHE A 52 8.47 9.84 13.64
N TRP A 53 9.33 9.88 12.62
CA TRP A 53 10.78 10.04 12.75
C TRP A 53 11.29 11.46 12.40
N ALA A 54 10.43 12.37 11.95
CA ALA A 54 10.80 13.75 11.65
C ALA A 54 9.65 14.73 11.88
N THR A 55 9.67 15.41 13.02
CA THR A 55 8.69 16.44 13.35
C THR A 55 8.84 17.67 12.45
N GLY A 56 7.73 18.23 11.98
CA GLY A 56 7.73 19.39 11.11
C GLY A 56 8.01 19.06 9.64
N TYR A 57 8.26 17.81 9.29
CA TYR A 57 8.56 17.35 7.93
C TYR A 57 7.34 16.69 7.29
N SER A 58 7.15 16.83 5.97
CA SER A 58 6.14 16.06 5.23
C SER A 58 6.85 14.93 4.47
N SER A 59 6.59 13.68 4.84
CA SER A 59 7.22 12.48 4.24
C SER A 59 6.38 11.90 3.11
N LEU A 60 7.07 11.40 2.07
CA LEU A 60 6.48 10.65 0.97
C LEU A 60 5.80 9.35 1.45
N ASP A 61 6.51 8.58 2.29
CA ASP A 61 6.01 7.31 2.83
C ASP A 61 4.79 7.52 3.75
N ALA A 62 4.86 8.50 4.67
CA ALA A 62 3.74 8.83 5.55
C ALA A 62 2.51 9.32 4.76
N THR A 63 2.73 10.07 3.68
CA THR A 63 1.64 10.53 2.80
C THR A 63 1.01 9.36 2.03
N CYS A 64 1.82 8.43 1.51
CA CYS A 64 1.33 7.21 0.87
C CYS A 64 0.54 6.32 1.83
N PHE A 65 0.99 6.21 3.10
CA PHE A 65 0.26 5.48 4.13
C PHE A 65 -1.14 6.08 4.37
N ARG A 66 -1.26 7.42 4.41
CA ARG A 66 -2.56 8.10 4.55
C ARG A 66 -3.46 7.90 3.33
N LEU A 67 -2.90 7.94 2.12
CA LEU A 67 -3.63 7.61 0.89
C LEU A 67 -4.17 6.17 0.90
N ALA A 68 -3.39 5.21 1.41
CA ALA A 68 -3.83 3.82 1.57
C ALA A 68 -5.03 3.69 2.52
N GLN A 69 -4.99 4.39 3.66
CA GLN A 69 -6.10 4.41 4.61
C GLN A 69 -7.35 5.07 4.02
N ALA A 70 -7.17 6.18 3.30
CA ALA A 70 -8.25 6.87 2.62
C ALA A 70 -8.93 6.00 1.56
N GLU A 71 -8.13 5.29 0.74
CA GLU A 71 -8.65 4.34 -0.25
C GLU A 71 -9.45 3.22 0.41
N ALA A 72 -8.94 2.66 1.52
CA ALA A 72 -9.62 1.64 2.30
C ALA A 72 -10.92 2.11 2.99
N MET A 73 -11.18 3.43 3.00
CA MET A 73 -12.41 4.06 3.51
C MET A 73 -13.33 4.56 2.39
N GLY A 74 -12.96 4.35 1.13
CA GLY A 74 -13.74 4.76 -0.04
C GLY A 74 -13.59 6.22 -0.44
N LEU A 75 -12.57 6.92 0.07
CA LEU A 75 -12.27 8.27 -0.42
C LEU A 75 -11.71 8.18 -1.84
N THR A 76 -11.97 9.23 -2.62
CA THR A 76 -11.50 9.36 -3.99
C THR A 76 -10.79 10.70 -4.17
N VAL A 77 -10.19 10.90 -5.34
CA VAL A 77 -9.52 12.17 -5.69
C VAL A 77 -10.46 13.38 -5.72
N ALA A 78 -11.77 13.17 -5.72
CA ALA A 78 -12.74 14.26 -5.58
C ALA A 78 -12.69 14.92 -4.20
N HIS A 79 -12.06 14.29 -3.20
CA HIS A 79 -11.86 14.90 -1.89
C HIS A 79 -10.65 15.86 -1.92
N PRO A 80 -10.80 17.15 -1.52
CA PRO A 80 -9.74 18.16 -1.65
C PRO A 80 -8.41 17.78 -0.99
N ASP A 81 -8.44 17.18 0.20
CA ASP A 81 -7.21 16.76 0.88
C ASP A 81 -6.51 15.59 0.16
N ILE A 82 -7.26 14.72 -0.53
CA ILE A 82 -6.67 13.65 -1.34
C ILE A 82 -6.03 14.23 -2.60
N GLU A 83 -6.70 15.18 -3.24
CA GLU A 83 -6.11 15.92 -4.36
C GLU A 83 -4.80 16.60 -3.95
N ARG A 84 -4.78 17.30 -2.82
CA ARG A 84 -3.57 17.95 -2.28
C ARG A 84 -2.45 16.94 -1.97
N ALA A 85 -2.79 15.77 -1.45
CA ALA A 85 -1.83 14.70 -1.19
C ALA A 85 -1.20 14.17 -2.49
N VAL A 86 -2.00 14.00 -3.54
CA VAL A 86 -1.50 13.58 -4.86
C VAL A 86 -0.62 14.68 -5.46
N GLN A 87 -1.05 15.95 -5.37
CA GLN A 87 -0.26 17.10 -5.85
C GLN A 87 1.08 17.20 -5.13
N PHE A 88 1.10 16.98 -3.81
CA PHE A 88 2.33 16.90 -3.02
C PHE A 88 3.29 15.85 -3.58
N LEU A 89 2.82 14.63 -3.86
CA LEU A 89 3.65 13.58 -4.45
C LEU A 89 4.16 14.01 -5.83
N VAL A 90 3.28 14.52 -6.71
CA VAL A 90 3.64 14.94 -8.07
C VAL A 90 4.71 16.06 -8.05
N GLN A 91 4.58 17.04 -7.17
CA GLN A 91 5.54 18.15 -7.05
C GLN A 91 6.91 17.72 -6.51
N ARG A 92 6.97 16.60 -5.79
CA ARG A 92 8.21 16.03 -5.22
C ARG A 92 8.88 15.01 -6.13
N GLN A 93 8.31 14.73 -7.31
CA GLN A 93 8.92 13.81 -8.27
C GLN A 93 10.20 14.43 -8.87
N SER A 94 11.26 13.63 -8.93
CA SER A 94 12.50 14.01 -9.62
C SER A 94 12.32 13.97 -11.15
N PRO A 95 13.13 14.72 -11.93
CA PRO A 95 13.01 14.72 -13.39
C PRO A 95 13.20 13.35 -14.06
N ASP A 96 13.92 12.42 -13.42
CA ASP A 96 14.10 11.04 -13.89
C ASP A 96 12.91 10.12 -13.58
N GLY A 97 11.87 10.64 -12.93
CA GLY A 97 10.67 9.92 -12.54
C GLY A 97 10.70 9.31 -11.14
N SER A 98 11.81 9.44 -10.40
CA SER A 98 11.98 8.84 -9.09
C SER A 98 11.48 9.71 -7.93
N TRP A 99 11.35 9.10 -6.76
CA TRP A 99 11.06 9.75 -5.48
C TRP A 99 12.08 9.35 -4.43
N GLU A 100 12.47 10.32 -3.60
CA GLU A 100 13.40 10.16 -2.50
C GLU A 100 13.05 11.18 -1.40
N GLU A 101 13.19 10.81 -0.11
CA GLU A 101 13.04 11.78 0.97
C GLU A 101 14.19 12.81 0.95
N SER A 102 14.02 13.93 1.64
CA SER A 102 15.03 14.99 1.68
C SER A 102 16.13 14.71 2.72
N LEU A 103 17.39 15.01 2.37
CA LEU A 103 18.59 14.68 3.17
C LEU A 103 18.67 15.36 4.56
N GLY A 104 17.92 16.43 4.81
CA GLY A 104 18.08 17.26 6.01
C GLY A 104 17.48 16.70 7.31
N GLU A 105 16.55 15.73 7.22
CA GLU A 105 15.59 15.44 8.30
C GLU A 105 15.66 13.99 8.81
N LEU A 106 16.84 13.36 8.87
CA LEU A 106 16.97 11.89 8.80
C LEU A 106 17.65 11.17 9.97
N ALA A 107 17.92 11.82 11.10
CA ALA A 107 18.74 11.22 12.17
C ALA A 107 18.22 9.82 12.58
N ASP A 108 16.89 9.65 12.59
CA ASP A 108 16.19 8.42 12.98
C ASP A 108 15.34 7.81 11.84
N ALA A 109 15.60 8.19 10.59
CA ALA A 109 14.81 7.73 9.45
C ALA A 109 15.00 6.22 9.21
N PRO A 110 13.91 5.45 9.03
CA PRO A 110 14.00 4.04 8.73
C PRO A 110 14.75 3.71 7.42
N PRO A 111 15.29 2.49 7.26
CA PRO A 111 16.07 2.12 6.08
C PRO A 111 15.34 2.28 4.74
N TRP A 112 14.02 2.09 4.72
CA TRP A 112 13.20 2.13 3.50
C TRP A 112 12.92 3.54 2.96
N VAL A 113 13.18 4.56 3.75
CA VAL A 113 13.04 5.97 3.34
C VAL A 113 14.38 6.70 3.28
N ARG A 114 15.49 6.02 3.57
CA ARG A 114 16.82 6.63 3.70
C ARG A 114 17.32 7.17 2.34
N PRO A 115 17.49 8.50 2.20
CA PRO A 115 18.03 9.11 0.98
C PRO A 115 19.46 8.67 0.67
N GLY A 116 19.79 8.65 -0.62
CA GLY A 116 21.03 8.11 -1.16
C GLY A 116 21.03 6.58 -1.31
N SER A 117 20.06 5.87 -0.70
CA SER A 117 19.89 4.42 -0.89
C SER A 117 19.07 4.14 -2.14
N LEU A 118 19.67 3.44 -3.11
CA LEU A 118 18.93 2.96 -4.30
C LEU A 118 17.72 2.10 -3.89
N GLN A 119 17.86 1.26 -2.87
CA GLN A 119 16.76 0.42 -2.40
C GLN A 119 15.57 1.28 -1.92
N ALA A 120 15.84 2.30 -1.10
CA ALA A 120 14.81 3.21 -0.60
C ALA A 120 14.16 4.02 -1.73
N ARG A 121 14.97 4.55 -2.65
CA ARG A 121 14.48 5.29 -3.81
C ARG A 121 13.57 4.46 -4.70
N LEU A 122 13.92 3.19 -4.97
CA LEU A 122 13.06 2.28 -5.73
C LEU A 122 11.75 1.98 -5.00
N TYR A 123 11.80 1.77 -3.67
CA TYR A 123 10.60 1.59 -2.86
C TYR A 123 9.69 2.84 -2.89
N LEU A 124 10.25 4.02 -2.63
CA LEU A 124 9.52 5.29 -2.65
C LEU A 124 8.93 5.58 -4.03
N SER A 125 9.67 5.30 -5.09
CA SER A 125 9.18 5.47 -6.46
C SER A 125 8.03 4.51 -6.79
N ALA A 126 8.09 3.27 -6.28
CA ALA A 126 7.01 2.29 -6.45
C ALA A 126 5.76 2.68 -5.67
N ILE A 127 5.88 3.03 -4.38
CA ILE A 127 4.71 3.38 -3.55
C ILE A 127 4.08 4.71 -3.98
N CYS A 128 4.88 5.74 -4.28
CA CYS A 128 4.37 7.03 -4.74
C CYS A 128 3.73 6.89 -6.12
N GLY A 129 4.41 6.22 -7.06
CA GLY A 129 3.86 5.97 -8.39
C GLY A 129 2.56 5.18 -8.34
N PHE A 130 2.48 4.16 -7.48
CA PHE A 130 1.26 3.38 -7.26
C PHE A 130 0.10 4.25 -6.75
N TRP A 131 0.30 5.02 -5.68
CA TRP A 131 -0.81 5.85 -5.16
C TRP A 131 -1.17 7.01 -6.08
N VAL A 132 -0.21 7.57 -6.83
CA VAL A 132 -0.50 8.54 -7.88
C VAL A 132 -1.37 7.89 -8.96
N VAL A 133 -1.08 6.69 -9.47
CA VAL A 133 -1.94 6.04 -10.48
C VAL A 133 -3.28 5.58 -9.90
N VAL A 134 -3.33 5.33 -8.58
CA VAL A 134 -4.57 4.95 -7.89
C VAL A 134 -5.57 6.11 -7.85
N PHE A 135 -5.08 7.31 -7.48
CA PHE A 135 -5.91 8.47 -7.26
C PHE A 135 -5.90 9.50 -8.41
N SER A 136 -4.92 9.50 -9.30
CA SER A 136 -4.80 10.54 -10.34
C SER A 136 -5.33 10.08 -11.69
N GLN A 137 -6.05 10.97 -12.37
CA GLN A 137 -6.31 10.85 -13.81
C GLN A 137 -5.14 11.37 -14.66
N ASN A 138 -4.21 12.13 -14.07
CA ASN A 138 -3.00 12.60 -14.72
C ASN A 138 -1.90 11.53 -14.59
N LEU A 139 -1.76 10.72 -15.65
CA LEU A 139 -0.90 9.54 -15.68
C LEU A 139 0.57 9.84 -16.00
N THR A 140 0.96 11.10 -16.24
CA THR A 140 2.34 11.43 -16.61
C THR A 140 3.33 11.07 -15.50
N ALA A 141 3.06 11.50 -14.26
CA ALA A 141 3.93 11.21 -13.13
C ALA A 141 4.06 9.70 -12.85
N ALA A 142 2.93 8.98 -12.88
CA ALA A 142 2.91 7.52 -12.75
C ALA A 142 3.67 6.82 -13.89
N GLY A 143 3.55 7.30 -15.13
CA GLY A 143 4.25 6.77 -16.29
C GLY A 143 5.78 6.97 -16.20
N SER A 144 6.23 8.11 -15.70
CA SER A 144 7.65 8.38 -15.43
C SER A 144 8.19 7.46 -14.33
N ALA A 145 7.44 7.28 -13.24
CA ALA A 145 7.76 6.32 -12.18
C ALA A 145 7.93 4.89 -12.73
N ALA A 146 6.95 4.47 -13.54
CA ALA A 146 6.91 3.16 -14.16
C ALA A 146 8.12 2.93 -15.10
N GLY A 147 8.55 3.97 -15.82
CA GLY A 147 9.77 3.94 -16.65
C GLY A 147 11.04 3.86 -15.82
N TYR A 148 11.16 4.70 -14.79
CA TYR A 148 12.29 4.69 -13.86
C TYR A 148 12.50 3.31 -13.22
N LEU A 149 11.43 2.69 -12.72
CA LEU A 149 11.47 1.36 -12.12
C LEU A 149 11.82 0.28 -13.15
N HIS A 150 11.29 0.38 -14.38
CA HIS A 150 11.57 -0.60 -15.43
C HIS A 150 13.07 -0.64 -15.75
N ASN A 151 13.72 0.53 -15.79
CA ASN A 151 15.17 0.63 -16.04
C ASN A 151 16.03 -0.07 -14.96
N HIS A 152 15.44 -0.42 -13.80
CA HIS A 152 16.10 -1.13 -12.71
C HIS A 152 15.60 -2.58 -12.55
N LEU A 153 14.73 -3.06 -13.43
CA LEU A 153 14.26 -4.44 -13.41
C LEU A 153 15.41 -5.38 -13.79
N THR A 154 15.83 -6.24 -12.86
CA THR A 154 16.95 -7.16 -13.10
C THR A 154 16.55 -8.28 -14.07
N PRO A 155 17.50 -9.01 -14.69
CA PRO A 155 17.21 -10.18 -15.51
C PRO A 155 16.33 -11.22 -14.82
N GLU A 156 16.49 -11.40 -13.51
CA GLU A 156 15.72 -12.32 -12.67
C GLU A 156 14.28 -11.86 -12.41
N GLY A 157 13.87 -10.69 -12.93
CA GLY A 157 12.50 -10.19 -12.82
C GLY A 157 12.19 -9.62 -11.44
N ARG A 158 13.15 -8.97 -10.79
CA ARG A 158 12.93 -8.26 -9.52
C ARG A 158 13.55 -6.87 -9.53
N LEU A 159 13.13 -6.02 -8.62
CA LEU A 159 13.84 -4.79 -8.28
C LEU A 159 14.91 -5.09 -7.23
N PRO A 160 16.10 -4.46 -7.30
CA PRO A 160 17.11 -4.53 -6.26
C PRO A 160 16.72 -3.61 -5.08
N SER A 161 15.62 -3.93 -4.41
CA SER A 161 15.01 -3.16 -3.33
C SER A 161 14.36 -4.09 -2.29
N PHE A 162 13.69 -3.52 -1.30
CA PHE A 162 12.80 -4.22 -0.37
C PHE A 162 11.75 -5.02 -1.14
N LEU A 163 11.30 -6.13 -0.56
CA LEU A 163 10.34 -7.03 -1.22
C LEU A 163 9.07 -6.27 -1.64
N HIS A 164 8.61 -5.35 -0.79
CA HIS A 164 7.43 -4.50 -0.98
C HIS A 164 7.45 -3.67 -2.25
N ALA A 165 8.64 -3.17 -2.64
CA ALA A 165 8.80 -2.39 -3.86
C ALA A 165 8.37 -3.18 -5.10
N ASN A 166 8.51 -4.51 -5.08
CA ASN A 166 8.18 -5.36 -6.21
C ASN A 166 6.67 -5.42 -6.45
N TRP A 167 5.84 -5.74 -5.44
CA TRP A 167 4.40 -5.81 -5.67
C TRP A 167 3.76 -4.44 -5.90
N LEU A 168 4.31 -3.38 -5.30
CA LEU A 168 3.90 -2.00 -5.61
C LEU A 168 4.22 -1.63 -7.07
N ALA A 169 5.41 -1.96 -7.56
CA ALA A 169 5.78 -1.76 -8.96
C ALA A 169 4.93 -2.61 -9.91
N CYS A 170 4.62 -3.86 -9.52
CA CYS A 170 3.72 -4.75 -10.26
C CYS A 170 2.33 -4.11 -10.41
N GLY A 171 1.73 -3.64 -9.31
CA GLY A 171 0.43 -2.95 -9.33
C GLY A 171 0.44 -1.67 -10.17
N LEU A 172 1.50 -0.87 -10.06
CA LEU A 172 1.70 0.33 -10.87
C LEU A 172 1.77 -0.01 -12.37
N TRP A 173 2.62 -0.96 -12.75
CA TRP A 173 2.75 -1.39 -14.15
C TRP A 173 1.47 -1.97 -14.70
N TYR A 174 0.75 -2.77 -13.91
CA TYR A 174 -0.52 -3.34 -14.31
C TYR A 174 -1.56 -2.25 -14.62
N ARG A 175 -1.76 -1.30 -13.69
CA ARG A 175 -2.63 -0.12 -13.89
C ARG A 175 -2.24 0.71 -15.10
N MET A 176 -0.94 0.80 -15.39
CA MET A 176 -0.38 1.52 -16.53
C MET A 176 -0.38 0.70 -17.84
N ASN A 177 -1.00 -0.48 -17.85
CA ASN A 177 -1.02 -1.40 -18.98
C ASN A 177 0.37 -1.84 -19.49
N ARG A 178 1.37 -1.91 -18.60
CA ARG A 178 2.73 -2.38 -18.88
C ARG A 178 2.89 -3.84 -18.43
N MET A 179 2.33 -4.75 -19.22
CA MET A 179 2.21 -6.16 -18.84
C MET A 179 3.56 -6.90 -18.72
N GLU A 180 4.52 -6.63 -19.61
CA GLU A 180 5.82 -7.34 -19.59
C GLU A 180 6.57 -7.23 -18.25
N PRO A 181 6.82 -6.03 -17.68
CA PRO A 181 7.54 -5.94 -16.41
C PRO A 181 6.67 -6.42 -15.23
N ALA A 182 5.34 -6.26 -15.31
CA ALA A 182 4.41 -6.75 -14.29
C ALA A 182 4.46 -8.28 -14.19
N THR A 183 4.40 -8.99 -15.32
CA THR A 183 4.45 -10.46 -15.37
C THR A 183 5.78 -11.01 -14.84
N ARG A 184 6.91 -10.35 -15.15
CA ARG A 184 8.23 -10.78 -14.66
C ARG A 184 8.34 -10.68 -13.14
N ILE A 185 7.92 -9.56 -12.57
CA ILE A 185 7.86 -9.42 -11.10
C ILE A 185 6.88 -10.40 -10.48
N LEU A 186 5.73 -10.63 -11.10
CA LEU A 186 4.74 -11.54 -10.54
C LEU A 186 5.26 -12.98 -10.50
N GLY A 187 6.03 -13.41 -11.52
CA GLY A 187 6.76 -14.67 -11.51
C GLY A 187 7.78 -14.75 -10.37
N TYR A 188 8.56 -13.69 -10.13
CA TYR A 188 9.47 -13.62 -8.99
C TYR A 188 8.73 -13.69 -7.65
N LEU A 189 7.67 -12.89 -7.47
CA LEU A 189 6.87 -12.86 -6.24
C LEU A 189 6.27 -14.25 -5.93
N GLY A 190 5.83 -14.98 -6.95
CA GLY A 190 5.32 -16.35 -6.81
C GLY A 190 6.31 -17.30 -6.15
N THR A 191 7.61 -17.13 -6.38
CA THR A 191 8.67 -17.93 -5.73
C THR A 191 8.86 -17.57 -4.25
N ARG A 192 8.36 -16.41 -3.81
CA ARG A 192 8.59 -15.85 -2.47
C ARG A 192 7.40 -16.00 -1.53
N PHE A 193 6.23 -16.43 -2.01
CA PHE A 193 5.03 -16.54 -1.18
C PHE A 193 5.24 -17.38 0.08
N GLN A 194 5.97 -18.48 -0.01
CA GLN A 194 6.24 -19.36 1.14
C GLN A 194 7.12 -18.72 2.22
N ASP A 195 7.87 -17.67 1.89
CA ASP A 195 8.71 -16.94 2.83
C ASP A 195 7.98 -15.77 3.49
N MET A 196 6.81 -15.39 2.97
CA MET A 196 6.05 -14.24 3.46
C MET A 196 5.20 -14.62 4.67
N ASP A 197 5.16 -13.69 5.62
CA ASP A 197 4.15 -13.63 6.68
C ASP A 197 2.80 -13.12 6.16
N SER A 198 1.79 -13.18 7.02
CA SER A 198 0.42 -12.70 6.80
C SER A 198 0.34 -11.22 6.44
N SER A 199 1.10 -10.34 7.12
CA SER A 199 1.12 -8.89 6.84
C SER A 199 1.57 -8.61 5.41
N ASN A 200 2.64 -9.28 4.97
CA ASN A 200 3.19 -9.14 3.63
C ASN A 200 2.27 -9.74 2.56
N LEU A 201 1.68 -10.91 2.79
CA LEU A 201 0.72 -11.52 1.87
C LEU A 201 -0.54 -10.67 1.74
N ALA A 202 -1.09 -10.17 2.85
CA ALA A 202 -2.27 -9.31 2.85
C ALA A 202 -2.00 -8.01 2.09
N TRP A 203 -0.87 -7.34 2.34
CA TRP A 203 -0.51 -6.12 1.63
C TRP A 203 -0.28 -6.37 0.13
N LEU A 204 0.46 -7.43 -0.23
CA LEU A 204 0.66 -7.83 -1.62
C LEU A 204 -0.68 -8.01 -2.34
N LEU A 205 -1.59 -8.81 -1.78
CA LEU A 205 -2.89 -9.09 -2.41
C LEU A 205 -3.73 -7.83 -2.53
N ASN A 206 -3.80 -6.98 -1.49
CA ASN A 206 -4.54 -5.73 -1.57
C ASN A 206 -3.97 -4.79 -2.63
N VAL A 207 -2.65 -4.67 -2.77
CA VAL A 207 -2.03 -3.85 -3.83
C VAL A 207 -2.44 -4.35 -5.21
N LEU A 208 -2.37 -5.65 -5.47
CA LEU A 208 -2.74 -6.21 -6.78
C LEU A 208 -4.24 -6.05 -7.07
N LEU A 209 -5.10 -6.26 -6.08
CA LEU A 209 -6.55 -6.09 -6.24
C LEU A 209 -6.95 -4.62 -6.42
N VAL A 210 -6.32 -3.69 -5.69
CA VAL A 210 -6.48 -2.23 -5.91
C VAL A 210 -5.93 -1.82 -7.28
N ALA A 211 -4.88 -2.49 -7.76
CA ALA A 211 -4.39 -2.31 -9.13
C ALA A 211 -5.38 -2.79 -10.20
N GLY A 212 -6.44 -3.51 -9.82
CA GLY A 212 -7.47 -4.00 -10.74
C GLY A 212 -7.17 -5.37 -11.32
N PHE A 213 -6.29 -6.16 -10.71
CA PHE A 213 -6.16 -7.58 -11.07
C PHE A 213 -7.50 -8.29 -10.90
N ASP A 214 -7.80 -9.21 -11.81
CA ASP A 214 -8.96 -10.10 -11.66
C ASP A 214 -8.75 -11.01 -10.44
N PRO A 215 -9.68 -11.01 -9.46
CA PRO A 215 -9.59 -11.88 -8.29
C PRO A 215 -9.51 -13.39 -8.59
N HIS A 216 -9.92 -13.80 -9.79
CA HIS A 216 -9.84 -15.19 -10.25
C HIS A 216 -8.53 -15.55 -10.93
N GLU A 217 -7.57 -14.62 -11.02
CA GLU A 217 -6.24 -14.90 -11.56
C GLU A 217 -5.57 -16.05 -10.79
N PRO A 218 -5.20 -17.16 -11.46
CA PRO A 218 -4.64 -18.34 -10.81
C PRO A 218 -3.38 -18.05 -9.98
N ILE A 219 -2.61 -17.05 -10.40
CA ILE A 219 -1.35 -16.67 -9.73
C ILE A 219 -1.55 -16.04 -8.36
N LEU A 220 -2.76 -15.55 -8.05
CA LEU A 220 -3.09 -15.00 -6.73
C LEU A 220 -3.49 -16.09 -5.73
N GLN A 221 -3.95 -17.24 -6.21
CA GLN A 221 -4.52 -18.30 -5.37
C GLN A 221 -3.52 -18.87 -4.36
N PRO A 222 -2.24 -19.17 -4.72
CA PRO A 222 -1.29 -19.69 -3.73
C PRO A 222 -0.99 -18.70 -2.59
N ALA A 223 -0.97 -17.40 -2.88
CA ALA A 223 -0.80 -16.37 -1.85
C ALA A 223 -2.05 -16.26 -0.96
N ALA A 224 -3.24 -16.39 -1.55
CA ALA A 224 -4.52 -16.39 -0.84
C ALA A 224 -4.64 -17.58 0.11
N ASP A 225 -4.35 -18.79 -0.37
CA ASP A 225 -4.42 -20.03 0.41
C ASP A 225 -3.47 -19.97 1.62
N ARG A 226 -2.26 -19.43 1.40
CA ARG A 226 -1.29 -19.24 2.47
C ARG A 226 -1.74 -18.19 3.47
N LEU A 227 -2.29 -17.06 2.99
CA LEU A 227 -2.84 -16.04 3.87
C LEU A 227 -3.97 -16.62 4.72
N GLU A 228 -4.91 -17.34 4.12
CA GLU A 228 -6.00 -18.00 4.84
C GLU A 228 -5.49 -18.97 5.92
N ALA A 229 -4.44 -19.73 5.63
CA ALA A 229 -3.82 -20.66 6.58
C ALA A 229 -3.15 -19.97 7.80
N PHE A 230 -2.88 -18.66 7.74
CA PHE A 230 -2.34 -17.90 8.88
C PHE A 230 -3.40 -17.45 9.89
N GLN A 231 -4.68 -17.67 9.62
CA GLN A 231 -5.73 -17.28 10.55
C GLN A 231 -5.58 -18.04 11.88
N SER A 232 -5.56 -17.31 12.99
CA SER A 232 -5.49 -17.88 14.32
C SER A 232 -6.82 -18.51 14.74
N ALA A 233 -6.80 -19.29 15.82
CA ALA A 233 -8.02 -19.85 16.41
C ALA A 233 -9.01 -18.78 16.91
N ASP A 234 -8.50 -17.61 17.29
CA ASP A 234 -9.30 -16.46 17.72
C ASP A 234 -9.74 -15.58 16.53
N GLY A 235 -9.47 -16.03 15.29
CA GLY A 235 -9.95 -15.41 14.06
C GLY A 235 -9.08 -14.27 13.50
N TYR A 236 -8.03 -13.85 14.20
CA TYR A 236 -7.13 -12.78 13.75
C TYR A 236 -5.95 -13.31 12.93
N TRP A 237 -5.28 -12.43 12.18
CA TRP A 237 -4.01 -12.74 11.51
C TRP A 237 -2.85 -12.11 12.29
N PRO A 238 -1.87 -12.90 12.75
CA PRO A 238 -0.73 -12.37 13.50
C PRO A 238 0.09 -11.39 12.65
N GLY A 239 0.47 -10.24 13.17
CA GLY A 239 1.29 -9.28 12.42
C GLY A 239 2.80 -9.49 12.59
N ALA A 240 3.59 -9.20 11.55
CA ALA A 240 5.04 -9.42 11.55
C ALA A 240 5.81 -8.64 12.65
N GLY A 241 5.22 -7.58 13.21
CA GLY A 241 5.80 -6.74 14.26
C GLY A 241 5.30 -7.02 15.67
N GLY A 242 4.58 -8.13 15.88
CA GLY A 242 3.97 -8.48 17.16
C GLY A 242 2.53 -7.97 17.32
N PRO A 243 1.95 -8.06 18.52
CA PRO A 243 0.50 -7.91 18.75
C PRO A 243 -0.12 -6.60 18.27
N ASP A 244 0.65 -5.50 18.29
CA ASP A 244 0.18 -4.19 17.80
C ASP A 244 -0.11 -4.18 16.28
N GLN A 245 0.45 -5.15 15.55
CA GLN A 245 0.25 -5.33 14.12
C GLN A 245 -0.86 -6.34 13.79
N ASP A 246 -1.45 -7.03 14.78
CA ASP A 246 -2.49 -8.04 14.54
C ASP A 246 -3.77 -7.39 13.99
N LEU A 247 -4.20 -6.27 14.56
CA LEU A 247 -5.38 -5.53 14.11
C LEU A 247 -5.28 -5.02 12.66
N PRO A 248 -4.24 -4.23 12.28
CA PRO A 248 -4.13 -3.80 10.89
C PRO A 248 -3.95 -5.00 9.95
N THR A 249 -3.19 -6.02 10.33
CA THR A 249 -2.98 -7.22 9.51
C THR A 249 -4.28 -7.99 9.28
N THR A 250 -5.09 -8.16 10.32
CA THR A 250 -6.41 -8.82 10.23
C THR A 250 -7.35 -8.08 9.30
N LEU A 251 -7.38 -6.74 9.38
CA LEU A 251 -8.23 -5.93 8.52
C LEU A 251 -7.79 -6.00 7.04
N GLU A 252 -6.48 -5.97 6.77
CA GLU A 252 -5.95 -6.17 5.42
C GLU A 252 -6.23 -7.58 4.90
N ALA A 253 -6.05 -8.61 5.74
CA ALA A 253 -6.29 -9.99 5.35
C ALA A 253 -7.76 -10.25 5.01
N LEU A 254 -8.68 -9.78 5.87
CA LEU A 254 -10.12 -9.79 5.63
C LEU A 254 -10.47 -9.14 4.29
N ARG A 255 -9.87 -7.98 4.01
CA ARG A 255 -10.09 -7.25 2.78
C ARG A 255 -9.67 -8.04 1.55
N ALA A 256 -8.44 -8.55 1.54
CA ALA A 256 -7.90 -9.32 0.43
C ALA A 256 -8.70 -10.60 0.19
N LEU A 257 -8.94 -11.40 1.22
CA LEU A 257 -9.64 -12.68 1.12
C LEU A 257 -11.10 -12.51 0.69
N ARG A 258 -11.80 -11.48 1.20
CA ARG A 258 -13.18 -11.18 0.78
C ARG A 258 -13.25 -10.80 -0.70
N TRP A 259 -12.30 -10.01 -1.21
CA TRP A 259 -12.25 -9.67 -2.63
C TRP A 259 -11.93 -10.86 -3.52
N LEU A 260 -11.19 -11.85 -3.01
CA LEU A 260 -10.89 -13.13 -3.68
C LEU A 260 -12.02 -14.17 -3.54
N GLY A 261 -13.12 -13.84 -2.84
CA GLY A 261 -14.27 -14.74 -2.66
C GLY A 261 -14.01 -15.90 -1.70
N ARG A 262 -13.14 -15.71 -0.70
CA ARG A 262 -12.84 -16.69 0.37
C ARG A 262 -13.67 -16.46 1.63
#